data_AF-A0A7L3KNK2-F1
#
_entry.id   AF-A0A7L3KNK2-F1
#
_cell.length_a   1.000
_cell.length_b   1.000
_cell.length_c   1.000
_cell.angle_alpha   90.00
_cell.angle_beta   90.00
_cell.angle_gamma   90.00
#
_symmetry.space_group_name_H-M   'P 1'
#
loop_
_entity.id
_entity.type
_entity.pdbx_description
1 polymer ?
#
loop_
_entity_poly.entity_id
_entity_poly.type
_entity_poly.pdbx_seq_one_letter_code
_entity_poly.pdbx_strand_id
1 'polypeptide(L)'
;TCHMVSGHPQCVHRPPSCQDVQCPKDTTCHMVSGWPECVPTKTSIRPPSCSGLHCPQGTSCQMTDGQPRCVHKRPTCDNVQCRKGTMCHMVNGWPECV
;
A
#
# COMPACT_ATOMS: atom_id res chain seq x y z
N THR A 1 21.57 35.64 8.40
CA THR A 1 22.88 36.31 8.60
C THR A 1 22.79 37.69 8.02
N CYS A 2 23.29 38.72 8.71
CA CYS A 2 23.26 40.08 8.18
C CYS A 2 24.65 40.48 7.68
N HIS A 3 24.71 41.03 6.48
CA HIS A 3 25.94 41.52 5.86
C HIS A 3 25.74 42.97 5.43
N MET A 4 26.78 43.80 5.59
CA MET A 4 26.76 45.19 5.12
C MET A 4 27.03 45.22 3.62
N VAL A 5 26.08 45.71 2.82
CA VAL A 5 26.23 45.90 1.38
C VAL A 5 25.99 47.37 1.07
N SER A 6 26.99 48.05 0.50
CA SER A 6 26.91 49.48 0.13
C SER A 6 26.44 50.39 1.28
N GLY A 7 26.98 50.17 2.49
CA GLY A 7 26.69 50.98 3.67
C GLY A 7 25.35 50.68 4.36
N HIS A 8 24.55 49.73 3.87
CA HIS A 8 23.27 49.35 4.46
C HIS A 8 23.28 47.88 4.90
N PRO A 9 22.73 47.55 6.09
CA PRO A 9 22.66 46.17 6.55
C PRO A 9 21.59 45.41 5.78
N GLN A 10 22.00 44.41 5.01
CA GLN A 10 21.10 43.47 4.36
C GLN A 10 21.09 42.16 5.15
N CYS A 11 19.93 41.83 5.71
CA CYS A 11 19.72 40.58 6.43
C CYS A 11 19.10 39.55 5.51
N VAL A 12 19.88 38.56 5.10
CA VAL A 12 19.35 37.37 4.45
C VAL A 12 18.90 36.41 5.54
N HIS A 13 17.58 36.20 5.62
CA HIS A 13 17.05 35.06 6.36
C HIS A 13 17.46 33.81 5.59
N ARG A 14 18.27 32.95 6.21
CA ARG A 14 18.54 31.64 5.64
C ARG A 14 17.19 30.91 5.52
N PRO A 15 16.87 30.32 4.37
CA PRO A 15 15.65 29.54 4.26
C PRO A 15 15.70 28.41 5.29
N PRO A 16 14.59 28.16 6.02
CA PRO A 16 14.57 27.10 7.01
C PRO A 16 14.88 25.77 6.34
N SER A 17 15.66 24.93 7.00
CA SER A 17 16.07 23.63 6.48
C SER A 17 15.70 22.52 7.45
N CYS A 18 15.75 21.26 7.01
CA CYS A 18 15.54 20.12 7.91
C CYS A 18 16.60 19.99 9.02
N GLN A 19 17.69 20.75 8.98
CA GLN A 19 18.66 20.82 10.08
C GLN A 19 18.11 21.62 11.27
N ASP A 20 17.17 22.52 11.02
CA ASP A 20 16.60 23.44 12.00
C ASP A 20 15.25 22.94 12.57
N VAL A 21 14.72 21.82 12.03
CA VAL A 21 13.39 21.31 12.33
C VAL A 21 13.49 19.98 13.09
N GLN A 22 12.93 19.95 14.32
CA GLN A 22 12.75 18.72 15.07
C GLN A 22 11.33 18.17 14.83
N CYS A 23 11.25 17.07 14.10
CA CYS A 23 9.98 16.41 13.81
C CYS A 23 9.54 15.48 14.96
N PRO A 24 8.23 15.36 15.24
CA PRO A 24 7.71 14.44 16.23
C PRO A 24 8.01 12.98 15.88
N LYS A 25 7.89 12.07 16.86
CA LYS A 25 8.10 10.63 16.65
C LYS A 25 7.25 10.11 15.48
N ASP A 26 7.81 9.16 14.74
CA ASP A 26 7.24 8.57 13.50
C ASP A 26 7.12 9.51 12.30
N THR A 27 7.69 10.71 12.33
CA THR A 27 7.78 11.62 11.16
C THR A 27 9.23 11.94 10.82
N THR A 28 9.52 12.17 9.55
CA THR A 28 10.84 12.55 9.04
C THR A 28 10.73 13.90 8.34
N CYS A 29 11.74 14.76 8.49
CA CYS A 29 11.75 16.04 7.79
C CYS A 29 12.12 15.84 6.31
N HIS A 30 11.31 16.37 5.41
CA HIS A 30 11.55 16.40 3.98
C HIS A 30 11.43 17.83 3.45
N MET A 31 12.24 18.19 2.46
CA MET A 31 12.09 19.46 1.75
C MET A 31 11.00 19.31 0.69
N VAL A 32 9.83 19.88 0.94
CA VAL A 32 8.67 19.88 0.03
C VAL A 32 8.49 21.31 -0.50
N SER A 33 8.53 21.48 -1.82
CA SER A 33 8.36 22.79 -2.47
C SER A 33 9.28 23.90 -1.93
N GLY A 34 10.50 23.54 -1.53
CA GLY A 34 11.48 24.49 -0.99
C GLY A 34 11.33 24.81 0.51
N TRP A 35 10.42 24.14 1.22
CA TRP A 35 10.19 24.31 2.66
C TRP A 35 10.35 22.98 3.42
N PRO A 36 10.87 22.98 4.65
CA PRO A 36 10.99 21.78 5.46
C PRO A 36 9.63 21.40 6.05
N GLU A 37 9.18 20.17 5.78
CA GLU A 37 7.90 19.63 6.26
C GLU A 37 8.12 18.26 6.94
N CYS A 38 7.46 18.03 8.07
CA CYS A 38 7.50 16.74 8.76
C CYS A 38 6.46 15.81 8.16
N VAL A 39 6.90 14.83 7.37
CA VAL A 39 6.02 13.84 6.75
C VAL A 39 6.05 12.53 7.54
N PRO A 40 4.94 11.77 7.60
CA PRO A 40 4.91 10.47 8.25
C PRO A 40 5.97 9.52 7.67
N THR A 41 6.82 8.94 8.51
CA THR A 41 7.84 7.95 8.10
C THR A 41 7.16 6.64 7.66
N LYS A 42 5.97 6.38 8.19
CA LYS A 42 5.15 5.19 7.90
C LYS A 42 4.53 5.19 6.49
N THR A 43 4.68 6.25 5.69
CA THR A 43 4.21 6.25 4.30
C THR A 43 5.17 5.63 3.29
N SER A 44 6.27 5.01 3.73
CA SER A 44 6.78 3.83 3.01
C SER A 44 5.80 2.66 3.22
N ILE A 45 4.55 2.88 2.78
CA ILE A 45 3.49 1.91 2.66
C ILE A 45 4.08 0.83 1.78
N ARG A 46 4.51 -0.25 2.42
CA ARG A 46 4.77 -1.50 1.72
C ARG A 46 3.55 -1.72 0.82
N PRO A 47 3.71 -1.84 -0.50
CA PRO A 47 2.58 -1.83 -1.40
C PRO A 47 1.56 -2.87 -0.92
N PRO A 48 0.27 -2.50 -0.88
CA PRO A 48 -0.79 -3.42 -0.47
C PRO A 48 -0.60 -4.73 -1.24
N SER A 49 -0.39 -5.82 -0.51
CA SER A 49 -0.02 -7.10 -1.11
C SER A 49 -0.59 -8.25 -0.31
N CYS A 50 -0.77 -9.38 -0.98
CA CYS A 50 -1.20 -10.62 -0.34
C CYS A 50 -0.14 -11.21 0.61
N SER A 51 1.06 -10.63 0.68
CA SER A 51 2.22 -11.16 1.43
C SER A 51 2.10 -11.14 2.96
N GLY A 52 0.94 -10.76 3.50
CA GLY A 52 0.60 -10.86 4.91
C GLY A 52 -0.90 -10.98 5.17
N LEU A 53 -1.71 -11.24 4.14
CA LEU A 53 -3.16 -11.38 4.29
C LEU A 53 -3.52 -12.86 4.46
N HIS A 54 -3.95 -13.23 5.66
CA HIS A 54 -4.52 -14.55 5.93
C HIS A 54 -6.01 -14.57 5.57
N CYS A 55 -6.35 -15.28 4.51
CA CYS A 55 -7.73 -15.47 4.08
C CYS A 55 -8.35 -16.74 4.73
N PRO A 56 -9.66 -16.72 5.07
CA PRO A 56 -10.33 -17.88 5.66
C PRO A 56 -10.34 -19.09 4.69
N GLN A 57 -10.57 -20.29 5.23
CA GLN A 57 -10.62 -21.51 4.42
C GLN A 57 -11.65 -21.38 3.28
N GLY A 58 -11.31 -21.87 2.09
CA GLY A 58 -12.14 -21.74 0.90
C GLY A 58 -12.00 -20.40 0.15
N THR A 59 -11.21 -19.45 0.67
CA THR A 59 -10.92 -18.18 -0.01
C THR A 59 -9.42 -18.06 -0.34
N SER A 60 -9.09 -17.18 -1.29
CA SER A 60 -7.71 -16.87 -1.69
C SER A 60 -7.53 -15.36 -1.76
N CYS A 61 -6.34 -14.87 -1.45
CA CYS A 61 -6.02 -13.46 -1.65
C CYS A 61 -5.84 -13.17 -3.15
N GLN A 62 -6.49 -12.11 -3.62
CA GLN A 62 -6.34 -11.57 -4.96
C GLN A 62 -6.23 -10.05 -4.89
N MET A 63 -5.40 -9.45 -5.74
CA MET A 63 -5.33 -7.99 -5.89
C MET A 63 -6.49 -7.51 -6.76
N THR A 64 -7.34 -6.64 -6.22
CA THR A 64 -8.46 -6.01 -6.94
C THR A 64 -8.41 -4.50 -6.67
N ASP A 65 -8.44 -3.68 -7.73
CA ASP A 65 -8.39 -2.20 -7.62
C ASP A 65 -7.22 -1.67 -6.78
N GLY A 66 -6.06 -2.33 -6.88
CA GLY A 66 -4.86 -1.96 -6.12
C GLY A 66 -4.88 -2.36 -4.65
N GLN A 67 -5.86 -3.15 -4.18
CA GLN A 67 -5.96 -3.60 -2.80
C GLN A 67 -6.11 -5.13 -2.70
N PRO A 68 -5.46 -5.82 -1.74
CA PRO A 68 -5.65 -7.24 -1.54
C PRO A 68 -7.03 -7.53 -0.95
N ARG A 69 -7.76 -8.45 -1.57
CA ARG A 69 -9.07 -8.93 -1.16
C ARG A 69 -9.09 -10.45 -1.06
N CYS A 70 -9.78 -10.98 -0.05
CA CYS A 70 -10.07 -12.42 0.01
C CYS A 70 -11.29 -12.71 -0.86
N VAL A 71 -11.10 -13.52 -1.90
CA VAL A 71 -12.17 -13.94 -2.81
C VAL A 71 -12.41 -15.43 -2.64
N HIS A 72 -13.65 -15.89 -2.83
CA HIS A 72 -13.96 -17.31 -2.82
C HIS A 72 -13.19 -18.00 -3.95
N LYS A 73 -12.54 -19.12 -3.62
CA LYS A 73 -11.95 -19.97 -4.65
C LYS A 73 -13.08 -20.43 -5.57
N ARG A 74 -12.89 -20.30 -6.88
CA ARG A 74 -13.85 -20.84 -7.85
C ARG A 74 -14.05 -22.32 -7.53
N PRO A 75 -15.29 -22.80 -7.39
CA PRO A 75 -15.52 -24.22 -7.14
C PRO A 75 -15.02 -25.02 -8.34
N THR A 76 -14.27 -26.09 -8.08
CA THR A 76 -13.73 -27.00 -9.09
C THR A 76 -14.29 -28.40 -8.88
N CYS A 77 -14.16 -29.26 -9.89
CA CYS A 77 -14.51 -30.68 -9.78
C CYS A 77 -13.58 -31.49 -8.86
N ASP A 78 -12.45 -30.93 -8.40
CA ASP A 78 -11.44 -31.66 -7.62
C ASP A 78 -11.99 -32.21 -6.29
N ASN A 79 -12.98 -31.54 -5.71
CA ASN A 79 -13.59 -31.93 -4.44
C ASN A 79 -15.07 -32.35 -4.58
N VAL A 80 -15.53 -32.62 -5.80
CA VAL A 80 -16.94 -32.96 -6.08
C VAL A 80 -17.06 -34.45 -6.34
N GLN A 81 -17.77 -35.15 -5.44
CA GLN A 81 -18.04 -36.58 -5.60
C GLN A 81 -19.44 -36.79 -6.19
N CYS A 82 -19.48 -37.19 -7.45
CA CYS A 82 -20.72 -37.50 -8.15
C CYS A 82 -21.22 -38.93 -7.86
N ARG A 83 -22.51 -39.18 -8.12
CA ARG A 83 -23.11 -40.51 -7.95
C ARG A 83 -22.55 -41.49 -8.97
N LYS A 84 -22.67 -42.80 -8.70
CA LYS A 84 -22.18 -43.84 -9.61
C LYS A 84 -22.88 -43.71 -10.98
N GLY A 85 -22.10 -43.46 -12.03
CA GLY A 85 -22.59 -43.27 -13.39
C GLY A 85 -22.67 -41.81 -13.87
N THR A 86 -22.39 -40.82 -13.01
CA THR A 86 -22.23 -39.42 -13.40
C THR A 86 -20.80 -38.94 -13.18
N MET A 87 -20.35 -37.97 -13.99
CA MET A 87 -19.01 -37.38 -13.90
C MET A 87 -19.10 -35.89 -13.64
N CYS A 88 -18.17 -35.34 -12.87
CA CYS A 88 -18.13 -33.90 -12.65
C CYS A 88 -17.56 -33.20 -13.89
N HIS A 89 -18.32 -32.27 -14.44
CA HIS A 89 -17.93 -31.40 -15.54
C HIS A 89 -18.08 -29.93 -15.13
N MET A 90 -17.14 -29.09 -15.58
CA MET A 90 -17.27 -27.64 -15.43
C MET A 90 -18.22 -27.11 -16.50
N VAL A 91 -19.47 -26.81 -16.13
CA VAL A 91 -20.51 -26.27 -17.01
C VAL A 91 -20.76 -24.82 -16.61
N ASN A 92 -20.65 -23.88 -17.56
CA ASN A 92 -20.81 -22.44 -17.31
C ASN A 92 -19.97 -21.87 -16.14
N GLY A 93 -18.79 -22.45 -15.88
CA GLY A 93 -17.91 -22.03 -14.79
C GLY A 93 -18.26 -22.57 -13.40
N TRP A 94 -19.21 -23.50 -13.30
CA TRP A 94 -19.59 -24.20 -12.09
C TRP A 94 -19.43 -25.73 -12.25
N PRO A 95 -19.05 -26.46 -11.19
CA PRO A 95 -19.00 -27.91 -11.25
C PRO A 95 -20.41 -28.51 -11.21
N GLU A 96 -20.76 -29.27 -12.24
CA GLU A 96 -22.03 -29.99 -12.36
C GLU A 96 -21.78 -31.48 -12.57
N CYS A 97 -22.58 -32.34 -11.93
CA CYS A 97 -22.55 -33.79 -12.18
C CYS A 97 -23.50 -34.12 -13.33
N VAL A 98 -22.94 -34.53 -14.47
CA VAL A 98 -23.70 -34.93 -15.67
C VAL A 98 -23.59 -36.41 -15.95
#